data_AF-A0A1Q7AEU0-F1
#
_entry.id   AF-A0A1Q7AEU0-F1
#
_cell.length_a   1.000
_cell.length_b   1.000
_cell.length_c   1.000
_cell.angle_alpha   90.00
_cell.angle_beta   90.00
_cell.angle_gamma   90.00
#
_symmetry.space_group_name_H-M   'P 1'
#
loop_
_entity.id
_entity.type
_entity.pdbx_description
1 polymer ?
#
loop_
_entity_poly.entity_id
_entity_poly.type
_entity_poly.pdbx_seq_one_letter_code
_entity_poly.pdbx_strand_id
1 'polypeptide(L)'
;MRHEQISLAFLGALQHLTPAQRAVLLLREVLEWKASEVAEWLDLSVPTVNSALQRARQTLHQRSKENGSETPVAQPRPQLQNLLDRYMTLWQQADVPGLVALLRENAWLTMPPLPAWVQGRTDIATLLRLRVFTSGKQWRLLPTCANGCPAFGLYRREGGEDG
;
A
#
# COMPACT_ATOMS: atom_id res chain seq x y z
N MET A 1 7.41 -2.50 16.88
CA MET A 1 7.29 -2.84 15.45
C MET A 1 6.44 -4.10 15.14
N ARG A 2 6.03 -4.92 16.12
CA ARG A 2 5.23 -6.14 15.86
C ARG A 2 3.74 -5.88 15.59
N HIS A 3 3.15 -4.86 16.21
CA HIS A 3 1.73 -4.50 16.04
C HIS A 3 1.40 -3.91 14.65
N GLU A 4 2.32 -3.14 14.06
CA GLU A 4 2.13 -2.56 12.72
C GLU A 4 2.12 -3.62 11.61
N GLN A 5 3.00 -4.62 11.69
CA GLN A 5 3.06 -5.70 10.72
C GLN A 5 1.78 -6.56 10.72
N ILE A 6 1.21 -6.82 11.89
CA ILE A 6 -0.06 -7.56 12.03
C ILE A 6 -1.21 -6.76 11.38
N SER A 7 -1.22 -5.43 11.54
CA SER A 7 -2.28 -4.56 11.00
C SER A 7 -2.29 -4.54 9.47
N LEU A 8 -1.11 -4.50 8.83
CA LEU A 8 -1.01 -4.50 7.37
C LEU A 8 -1.14 -5.89 6.74
N ALA A 9 -0.62 -6.94 7.37
CA ALA A 9 -0.86 -8.31 6.92
C ALA A 9 -2.35 -8.64 6.96
N PHE A 10 -3.05 -8.21 8.02
CA PHE A 10 -4.51 -8.30 8.11
C PHE A 10 -5.19 -7.49 7.01
N LEU A 11 -4.81 -6.22 6.82
CA LEU A 11 -5.40 -5.36 5.78
C LEU A 11 -5.18 -5.92 4.36
N GLY A 12 -3.98 -6.42 4.06
CA GLY A 12 -3.66 -7.09 2.80
C GLY A 12 -4.46 -8.38 2.62
N ALA A 13 -4.63 -9.17 3.68
CA ALA A 13 -5.43 -10.38 3.63
C ALA A 13 -6.94 -10.08 3.40
N LEU A 14 -7.46 -8.96 3.95
CA LEU A 14 -8.83 -8.50 3.68
C LEU A 14 -9.07 -8.12 2.21
N GLN A 15 -8.04 -7.66 1.47
CA GLN A 15 -8.16 -7.29 0.05
C GLN A 15 -8.52 -8.49 -0.84
N HIS A 16 -8.19 -9.71 -0.41
CA HIS A 16 -8.51 -10.93 -1.14
C HIS A 16 -9.91 -11.48 -0.85
N LEU A 17 -10.61 -10.93 0.14
CA LEU A 17 -11.99 -11.30 0.43
C LEU A 17 -12.97 -10.57 -0.49
N THR A 18 -14.00 -11.29 -0.93
CA THR A 18 -15.17 -10.66 -1.56
C THR A 18 -15.84 -9.67 -0.58
N PRO A 19 -16.60 -8.67 -1.07
CA PRO A 19 -17.28 -7.70 -0.20
C PRO A 19 -18.12 -8.36 0.90
N ALA A 20 -18.89 -9.40 0.55
CA ALA A 20 -19.73 -10.14 1.51
C ALA A 20 -18.90 -10.89 2.56
N GLN A 21 -17.83 -11.59 2.15
CA GLN A 21 -16.92 -12.26 3.09
C GLN A 21 -16.26 -11.28 4.06
N ARG A 22 -15.86 -10.11 3.57
CA ARG A 22 -15.23 -9.06 4.38
C ARG A 22 -16.21 -8.49 5.39
N ALA A 23 -17.42 -8.13 4.96
CA ALA A 23 -18.46 -7.63 5.85
C ALA A 23 -18.81 -8.64 6.94
N VAL A 24 -19.06 -9.90 6.55
CA VAL A 24 -19.37 -10.98 7.49
C VAL A 24 -18.23 -11.23 8.48
N LEU A 25 -16.97 -11.24 8.03
CA LEU A 25 -15.81 -11.43 8.92
C LEU A 25 -15.72 -10.29 9.95
N LEU A 26 -15.81 -9.03 9.53
CA LEU A 26 -15.73 -7.88 10.43
C LEU A 26 -16.87 -7.88 11.45
N LEU A 27 -18.12 -8.11 10.99
CA LEU A 27 -19.27 -8.11 11.88
C LEU A 27 -19.24 -9.28 12.88
N ARG A 28 -18.79 -10.47 12.45
CA ARG A 28 -18.76 -11.66 13.31
C ARG A 28 -17.56 -11.75 14.24
N GLU A 29 -16.37 -11.32 13.81
CA GLU A 29 -15.12 -11.56 14.54
C GLU A 29 -14.53 -10.29 15.17
N VAL A 30 -14.88 -9.10 14.69
CA VAL A 30 -14.41 -7.83 15.28
C VAL A 30 -15.50 -7.18 16.11
N LEU A 31 -16.73 -7.15 15.58
CA LEU A 31 -17.87 -6.54 16.26
C LEU A 31 -18.71 -7.55 17.06
N GLU A 32 -18.37 -8.84 16.97
CA GLU A 32 -18.98 -9.94 17.74
C GLU A 32 -20.51 -10.09 17.60
N TRP A 33 -21.09 -9.61 16.49
CA TRP A 33 -22.53 -9.75 16.20
C TRP A 33 -22.91 -11.22 16.01
N LYS A 34 -24.17 -11.59 16.28
CA LYS A 34 -24.70 -12.93 16.00
C LYS A 34 -24.90 -13.15 14.49
N ALA A 35 -24.81 -14.40 14.05
CA ALA A 35 -25.03 -14.73 12.63
C ALA A 35 -26.42 -14.35 12.13
N SER A 36 -27.44 -14.36 13.00
CA SER A 36 -28.80 -13.89 12.70
C SER A 36 -28.87 -12.38 12.48
N GLU A 37 -28.18 -11.59 13.31
CA GLU A 37 -28.13 -10.11 13.20
C GLU A 37 -27.40 -9.70 11.92
N VAL A 38 -26.31 -10.39 11.58
CA VAL A 38 -25.57 -10.17 10.33
C VAL A 38 -26.39 -10.58 9.10
N ALA A 39 -27.14 -11.68 9.20
CA ALA A 39 -28.03 -12.16 8.14
C ALA A 39 -29.12 -11.14 7.84
N GLU A 40 -29.79 -10.64 8.88
CA GLU A 40 -30.79 -9.57 8.77
C GLU A 40 -30.19 -8.28 8.19
N TRP A 41 -29.04 -7.85 8.69
CA TRP A 41 -28.42 -6.58 8.27
C TRP A 41 -27.89 -6.60 6.83
N LEU A 42 -27.41 -7.75 6.36
CA LEU A 42 -26.87 -7.92 5.00
C LEU A 42 -27.91 -8.43 3.98
N ASP A 43 -29.17 -8.62 4.39
CA ASP A 43 -30.20 -9.27 3.58
C ASP A 43 -29.74 -10.64 3.02
N LEU A 44 -29.18 -11.46 3.92
CA LEU A 44 -28.66 -12.80 3.64
C LEU A 44 -29.34 -13.84 4.53
N SER A 45 -29.26 -15.11 4.14
CA SER A 45 -29.63 -16.20 5.04
C SER A 45 -28.49 -16.49 6.05
N VAL A 46 -28.84 -16.98 7.25
CA VAL A 46 -27.84 -17.45 8.25
C VAL A 46 -26.89 -18.50 7.68
N PRO A 47 -27.35 -19.50 6.89
CA PRO A 47 -26.44 -20.40 6.17
C PRO A 47 -25.45 -19.66 5.27
N THR A 48 -25.90 -18.66 4.51
CA THR A 48 -25.04 -17.85 3.63
C THR A 48 -23.96 -17.10 4.42
N VAL A 49 -24.32 -16.52 5.57
CA VAL A 49 -23.38 -15.87 6.49
C VAL A 49 -22.32 -16.86 6.99
N ASN A 50 -22.74 -18.04 7.45
CA ASN A 50 -21.81 -19.06 7.94
C ASN A 50 -20.85 -19.56 6.85
N SER A 51 -21.37 -19.82 5.64
CA SER A 51 -20.55 -20.21 4.49
C SER A 51 -19.61 -19.08 4.02
N ALA A 52 -20.03 -17.82 4.12
CA ALA A 52 -19.16 -16.68 3.82
C ALA A 52 -18.03 -16.57 4.85
N LEU A 53 -18.33 -16.68 6.15
CA LEU A 53 -17.34 -16.65 7.22
C LEU A 53 -16.33 -17.79 7.10
N GLN A 54 -16.80 -19.02 6.81
CA GLN A 54 -15.94 -20.17 6.60
C GLN A 54 -14.96 -19.95 5.44
N ARG A 55 -15.45 -19.47 4.30
CA ARG A 55 -14.62 -19.17 3.13
C ARG A 55 -13.64 -18.03 3.39
N ALA A 56 -14.06 -17.02 4.16
CA ALA A 56 -13.17 -15.94 4.59
C ALA A 56 -12.00 -16.49 5.41
N ARG A 57 -12.28 -17.30 6.44
CA ARG A 57 -11.24 -17.96 7.26
C ARG A 57 -10.32 -18.85 6.43
N GLN A 58 -10.84 -19.63 5.49
CA GLN A 58 -10.03 -20.46 4.61
C GLN A 58 -9.08 -19.62 3.74
N THR A 59 -9.57 -18.50 3.21
CA THR A 59 -8.76 -17.58 2.41
C THR A 59 -7.65 -16.96 3.26
N LEU A 60 -7.99 -16.50 4.48
CA LEU A 60 -7.00 -15.94 5.41
C LEU A 60 -5.96 -16.99 5.85
N HIS A 61 -6.39 -18.22 6.13
CA HIS A 61 -5.50 -19.32 6.54
C HIS A 61 -4.55 -19.76 5.42
N GLN A 62 -5.07 -19.87 4.20
CA GLN A 62 -4.25 -20.19 3.03
C GLN A 62 -3.16 -19.13 2.81
N ARG A 63 -3.52 -17.85 2.95
CA ARG A 63 -2.55 -16.75 2.85
C ARG A 63 -1.59 -16.70 4.03
N SER A 64 -2.05 -16.99 5.25
CA SER A 64 -1.16 -17.09 6.41
C SER A 64 -0.14 -18.22 6.27
N LYS A 65 -0.44 -19.29 5.52
CA LYS A 65 0.52 -20.35 5.20
C LYS A 65 1.48 -19.97 4.10
N GLU A 66 0.99 -19.30 3.05
CA GLU A 66 1.83 -18.74 2.00
C GLU A 66 2.78 -17.65 2.52
N ASN A 67 2.34 -16.90 3.53
CA ASN A 67 3.11 -15.87 4.24
C ASN A 67 3.71 -16.39 5.57
N GLY A 68 3.64 -17.71 5.82
CA GLY A 68 3.94 -18.35 7.11
C GLY A 68 5.39 -18.77 7.31
N SER A 69 6.21 -18.62 6.28
CA SER A 69 7.60 -18.24 6.51
C SER A 69 7.58 -16.74 6.68
N GLU A 70 8.35 -16.18 7.63
CA GLU A 70 8.96 -14.86 7.39
C GLU A 70 9.35 -14.87 5.92
N THR A 71 8.58 -14.22 5.06
CA THR A 71 8.98 -14.12 3.68
C THR A 71 10.06 -13.09 3.82
N PRO A 72 11.37 -13.43 3.76
CA PRO A 72 12.33 -12.39 3.53
C PRO A 72 11.79 -11.71 2.28
N VAL A 73 11.50 -10.41 2.42
CA VAL A 73 11.13 -9.48 1.35
C VAL A 73 11.48 -10.14 0.04
N ALA A 74 10.51 -10.79 -0.64
CA ALA A 74 10.87 -11.71 -1.72
C ALA A 74 11.79 -10.90 -2.63
N GLN A 75 13.07 -11.29 -2.73
CA GLN A 75 14.10 -10.44 -3.33
C GLN A 75 13.47 -9.91 -4.60
N PRO A 76 13.27 -8.58 -4.70
CA PRO A 76 12.41 -8.03 -5.73
C PRO A 76 12.86 -8.66 -7.04
N ARG A 77 11.94 -9.34 -7.74
CA ARG A 77 12.29 -10.09 -8.97
C ARG A 77 13.22 -9.21 -9.79
N PRO A 78 14.23 -9.73 -10.49
CA PRO A 78 15.23 -8.89 -11.16
C PRO A 78 14.64 -7.73 -11.98
N GLN A 79 13.44 -7.93 -12.57
CA GLN A 79 12.70 -6.86 -13.26
C GLN A 79 12.22 -5.71 -12.34
N LEU A 80 11.75 -6.03 -11.13
CA LEU A 80 11.33 -5.05 -10.13
C LEU A 80 12.53 -4.28 -9.58
N GLN A 81 13.67 -4.95 -9.37
CA GLN A 81 14.91 -4.31 -8.93
C GLN A 81 15.40 -3.29 -9.98
N ASN A 82 15.45 -3.68 -11.26
CA ASN A 82 15.78 -2.77 -12.35
C ASN A 82 14.81 -1.57 -12.47
N LEU A 83 13.51 -1.80 -12.24
CA LEU A 83 12.51 -0.73 -12.24
C LEU A 83 12.75 0.25 -11.08
N LEU A 84 13.09 -0.27 -9.90
CA LEU A 84 13.41 0.54 -8.73
C LEU A 84 14.68 1.37 -8.95
N ASP A 85 15.74 0.77 -9.46
CA ASP A 85 17.00 1.49 -9.75
C ASP A 85 16.76 2.62 -10.75
N ARG A 86 16.02 2.34 -11.82
CA ARG A 86 15.64 3.37 -12.81
C ARG A 86 14.81 4.49 -12.17
N TYR A 87 13.84 4.14 -11.32
CA TYR A 87 13.04 5.13 -10.58
C TYR A 87 13.92 6.03 -9.71
N MET A 88 14.88 5.44 -8.99
CA MET A 88 15.82 6.20 -8.15
C MET A 88 16.68 7.17 -8.96
N THR A 89 17.26 6.71 -10.08
CA THR A 89 18.06 7.56 -10.96
C THR A 89 17.26 8.76 -11.45
N LEU A 90 16.04 8.52 -11.94
CA LEU A 90 15.17 9.59 -12.43
C LEU A 90 14.78 10.57 -11.32
N TRP A 91 14.56 10.09 -10.10
CA TRP A 91 14.27 10.96 -8.96
C TRP A 91 15.47 11.83 -8.56
N GLN A 92 16.69 11.26 -8.55
CA GLN A 92 17.91 12.02 -8.26
C GLN A 92 18.19 13.08 -9.33
N GLN A 93 17.82 12.81 -10.58
CA GLN A 93 17.95 13.76 -11.70
C GLN A 93 16.82 14.78 -11.77
N ALA A 94 15.81 14.69 -10.90
CA ALA A 94 14.57 15.46 -11.00
C ALA A 94 13.87 15.33 -12.38
N ASP A 95 14.01 14.19 -13.05
CA ASP A 95 13.42 13.90 -14.36
C ASP A 95 11.94 13.54 -14.21
N VAL A 96 11.10 14.57 -14.14
CA VAL A 96 9.64 14.42 -14.04
C VAL A 96 9.06 13.66 -15.24
N PRO A 97 9.40 13.96 -16.51
CA PRO A 97 8.95 13.16 -17.66
C PRO A 97 9.27 11.66 -17.53
N GLY A 98 10.50 11.32 -17.15
CA GLY A 98 10.91 9.94 -16.95
C GLY A 98 10.13 9.26 -15.82
N LEU A 99 9.93 9.95 -14.69
CA LEU A 99 9.17 9.43 -13.55
C LEU A 99 7.73 9.09 -13.92
N VAL A 100 7.02 10.00 -14.62
CA VAL A 100 5.62 9.74 -14.99
C VAL A 100 5.47 8.69 -16.08
N ALA A 101 6.50 8.46 -16.90
CA ALA A 101 6.52 7.38 -17.88
C ALA A 101 6.57 5.99 -17.22
N LEU A 102 7.13 5.88 -16.00
CA LEU A 102 7.12 4.63 -15.21
C LEU A 102 5.76 4.34 -14.57
N LEU A 103 4.90 5.35 -14.42
CA LEU A 103 3.60 5.20 -13.78
C LEU A 103 2.56 4.60 -14.73
N ARG A 104 1.58 3.86 -14.20
CA ARG A 104 0.36 3.52 -14.93
C ARG A 104 -0.38 4.79 -15.33
N GLU A 105 -1.15 4.75 -16.42
CA GLU A 105 -1.89 5.91 -16.92
C GLU A 105 -2.80 6.53 -15.84
N ASN A 106 -3.50 5.68 -15.08
CA ASN A 106 -4.39 6.06 -13.98
C ASN A 106 -3.75 5.88 -12.60
N ALA A 107 -2.45 6.13 -12.48
CA ALA A 107 -1.76 6.07 -11.19
C ALA A 107 -2.34 7.11 -10.22
N TRP A 108 -2.38 6.73 -8.94
CA TRP A 108 -2.72 7.63 -7.84
C TRP A 108 -1.46 7.97 -7.06
N LEU A 109 -1.26 9.25 -6.79
CA LEU A 109 -0.22 9.75 -5.89
C LEU A 109 -0.88 10.35 -4.66
N THR A 110 -0.40 9.91 -3.48
CA THR A 110 -0.77 10.47 -2.18
C THR A 110 0.51 10.85 -1.46
N MET A 111 0.46 11.94 -0.68
CA MET A 111 1.61 12.40 0.08
C MET A 111 1.17 12.78 1.50
N PRO A 112 1.01 11.81 2.41
CA PRO A 112 0.79 12.13 3.82
C PRO A 112 1.93 13.04 4.31
N PRO A 113 1.66 14.15 5.02
CA PRO A 113 0.42 14.51 5.69
C PRO A 113 -0.57 15.36 4.88
N LEU A 114 -0.30 15.68 3.61
CA LEU A 114 -1.27 16.43 2.80
C LEU A 114 -2.48 15.54 2.46
N PRO A 115 -3.71 15.95 2.80
CA PRO A 115 -4.94 15.24 2.45
C PRO A 115 -5.30 15.51 0.98
N ALA A 116 -4.37 15.20 0.08
CA ALA A 116 -4.52 15.39 -1.35
C ALA A 116 -4.23 14.07 -2.08
N TRP A 117 -5.14 13.71 -2.98
CA TRP A 117 -4.98 12.62 -3.92
C TRP A 117 -4.89 13.21 -5.32
N VAL A 118 -3.89 12.78 -6.07
CA VAL A 118 -3.70 13.20 -7.45
C VAL A 118 -3.77 11.97 -8.33
N GLN A 119 -4.64 12.00 -9.35
CA GLN A 119 -4.81 10.89 -10.28
C GLN A 119 -4.30 11.27 -11.66
N GLY A 120 -3.56 10.36 -12.29
CA GLY A 120 -3.13 10.51 -13.68
C GLY A 120 -1.75 11.15 -13.83
N ARG A 121 -1.06 10.77 -14.91
CA ARG A 121 0.33 11.18 -15.17
C ARG A 121 0.51 12.69 -15.25
N THR A 122 -0.41 13.40 -15.89
CA THR A 122 -0.34 14.86 -16.08
C THR A 122 -0.41 15.61 -14.76
N ASP A 123 -1.36 15.26 -13.90
CA ASP A 123 -1.55 15.96 -12.64
C ASP A 123 -0.43 15.59 -11.65
N ILE A 124 0.03 14.34 -11.68
CA ILE A 124 1.20 13.90 -10.92
C ILE A 124 2.45 14.68 -11.36
N ALA A 125 2.69 14.86 -12.66
CA ALA A 125 3.82 15.65 -13.15
C ALA A 125 3.75 17.10 -12.64
N THR A 126 2.56 17.70 -12.65
CA THR A 126 2.33 19.06 -12.15
C THR A 126 2.66 19.16 -10.66
N LEU A 127 2.18 18.23 -9.84
CA LEU A 127 2.49 18.19 -8.40
C LEU A 127 4.00 18.04 -8.17
N LEU A 128 4.66 17.12 -8.88
CA LEU A 128 6.10 16.86 -8.73
C LEU A 128 6.93 18.13 -9.03
N ARG A 129 6.61 18.85 -10.11
CA ARG A 129 7.29 20.11 -10.45
C ARG A 129 7.06 21.21 -9.41
N LEU A 130 5.81 21.37 -8.96
CA LEU A 130 5.43 22.49 -8.10
C LEU A 130 5.80 22.30 -6.63
N ARG A 131 5.97 21.06 -6.16
CA ARG A 131 6.08 20.77 -4.72
C ARG A 131 7.34 19.99 -4.36
N VAL A 132 7.73 19.04 -5.21
CA VAL A 132 8.83 18.11 -4.93
C VAL A 132 10.14 18.67 -5.50
N PHE A 133 10.19 18.93 -6.80
CA PHE A 133 11.40 19.38 -7.51
C PHE A 133 11.43 20.90 -7.71
N THR A 134 11.11 21.67 -6.67
CA THR A 134 11.24 23.13 -6.68
C THR A 134 12.71 23.54 -6.49
N SER A 135 13.12 24.65 -7.12
CA SER A 135 14.46 25.22 -6.97
C SER A 135 14.90 25.30 -5.50
N GLY A 136 16.12 24.85 -5.21
CA GLY A 136 16.68 24.81 -3.85
C GLY A 136 16.42 23.53 -3.04
N LYS A 137 15.58 22.61 -3.51
CA LYS A 137 15.38 21.30 -2.85
C LYS A 137 16.23 20.23 -3.51
N GLN A 138 17.27 19.77 -2.80
CA GLN A 138 18.02 18.58 -3.18
C GLN A 138 17.58 17.38 -2.33
N TRP A 139 17.23 16.30 -3.01
CA TRP A 139 16.74 15.08 -2.39
C TRP A 139 17.81 14.00 -2.41
N ARG A 140 18.04 13.37 -1.27
CA ARG A 140 18.85 12.16 -1.14
C ARG A 140 17.93 10.99 -0.83
N LEU A 141 17.95 9.99 -1.70
CA LEU A 141 17.24 8.73 -1.51
C LEU A 141 18.20 7.73 -0.88
N LEU A 142 17.81 7.15 0.24
CA LEU A 142 18.53 6.05 0.85
C LEU A 142 17.67 4.79 0.81
N PRO A 143 18.19 3.66 0.31
CA PRO A 143 17.47 2.39 0.34
C PRO A 143 17.17 2.02 1.79
N THR A 144 15.95 1.56 2.01
CA THR A 144 15.49 1.05 3.30
C THR A 144 14.45 -0.05 3.07
N CYS A 145 13.93 -0.58 4.16
CA CYS A 145 12.82 -1.51 4.13
C CYS A 145 11.66 -0.90 4.92
N ALA A 146 10.49 -0.82 4.31
CA ALA A 146 9.26 -0.45 4.99
C ALA A 146 8.29 -1.63 4.91
N ASN A 147 7.79 -2.11 6.04
CA ASN A 147 6.84 -3.23 6.10
C ASN A 147 7.31 -4.50 5.37
N GLY A 148 8.61 -4.79 5.40
CA GLY A 148 9.17 -5.95 4.69
C GLY A 148 9.08 -5.82 3.16
N CYS A 149 8.97 -4.60 2.63
CA CYS A 149 9.07 -4.30 1.20
C CYS A 149 10.24 -3.34 0.95
N PRO A 150 10.86 -3.39 -0.25
CA PRO A 150 11.86 -2.40 -0.64
C PRO A 150 11.23 -1.00 -0.59
N ALA A 151 11.90 -0.07 0.07
CA ALA A 151 11.45 1.31 0.24
C ALA A 151 12.66 2.25 0.18
N PHE A 152 12.38 3.56 0.18
CA PHE A 152 13.42 4.58 0.26
C PHE A 152 13.06 5.64 1.28
N GLY A 153 14.04 6.04 2.09
CA GLY A 153 13.97 7.27 2.86
C GLY A 153 14.27 8.45 1.94
N LEU A 154 13.35 9.41 1.89
CA LEU A 154 13.51 10.65 1.12
C LEU A 154 13.99 11.77 2.06
N TYR A 155 15.26 12.11 1.98
CA TYR A 155 15.87 13.15 2.81
C TYR A 155 16.05 14.43 2.00
N ARG A 156 15.62 15.56 2.55
CA ARG A 156 15.91 16.87 1.99
C ARG A 156 17.22 17.36 2.61
N ARG A 157 18.18 17.78 1.79
CA ARG A 157 19.31 18.56 2.30
C ARG A 157 18.79 19.93 2.69
N GLU A 158 18.87 20.29 3.97
CA GLU A 158 18.67 21.68 4.36
C GLU A 158 19.81 22.50 3.75
N GLY A 159 19.46 23.56 3.03
CA GLY A 159 20.45 24.57 2.65
C GLY A 159 21.09 25.06 3.94
N GLY A 160 22.42 25.16 3.96
CA GLY A 160 23.10 25.79 5.09
C GLY A 160 22.45 27.14 5.35
N GLU A 161 22.11 27.40 6.61
CA GLU A 161 21.99 28.78 7.07
C GLU A 161 23.35 29.42 6.80
N ASP A 162 23.42 30.23 5.74
CA ASP A 162 24.48 31.22 5.61
C ASP A 162 24.29 32.19 6.79
N GLY A 163 25.22 32.12 7.74
CA GLY A 163 25.40 33.15 8.77
C GLY A 163 26.06 34.40 8.21
#